data_AF-A0A4R0X2X6-F1
#
_entry.id   AF-A0A4R0X2X6-F1
#
_cell.length_a   1.000
_cell.length_b   1.000
_cell.length_c   1.000
_cell.angle_alpha   90.00
_cell.angle_beta   90.00
_cell.angle_gamma   90.00
#
_symmetry.space_group_name_H-M   'P 1'
#
loop_
_entity.id
_entity.type
_entity.pdbx_description
1 polymer ?
#
loop_
_entity_poly.entity_id
_entity_poly.type
_entity_poly.pdbx_seq_one_letter_code
_entity_poly.pdbx_strand_id
1 'polypeptide(L)'
;MNRRLNLDAHLESTLKNRRARRAFAARLDMTIKRAKVTSGRVAKTLGVPERDVTLWRAGVVVPKSTDCARLSELLDVDVAWLCAGHA
;
A
#
# COMPACT_ATOMS: atom_id res chain seq x y z
N MET A 1 -7.11 22.68 -4.35
CA MET A 1 -5.97 21.81 -4.72
C MET A 1 -5.01 21.67 -3.53
N ASN A 2 -5.28 20.81 -2.53
CA ASN A 2 -4.39 20.63 -1.35
C ASN A 2 -4.48 19.24 -0.66
N ARG A 3 -5.31 18.30 -1.14
CA ARG A 3 -5.50 16.99 -0.47
C ARG A 3 -4.34 16.01 -0.67
N ARG A 4 -3.71 16.00 -1.85
CA ARG A 4 -2.60 15.07 -2.18
C ARG A 4 -1.33 15.34 -1.35
N LEU A 5 -0.97 16.61 -1.18
CA LEU A 5 0.24 17.00 -0.43
C LEU A 5 0.13 16.69 1.08
N ASN A 6 -1.07 16.78 1.64
CA ASN A 6 -1.30 16.44 3.04
C ASN A 6 -1.28 14.92 3.24
N LEU A 7 -1.79 14.15 2.28
CA LEU A 7 -1.72 12.69 2.31
C LEU A 7 -0.29 12.17 2.20
N ASP A 8 0.56 12.75 1.35
CA ASP A 8 1.99 12.38 1.24
C ASP A 8 2.77 12.67 2.52
N ALA A 9 2.62 13.86 3.11
CA ALA A 9 3.30 14.22 4.35
C ALA A 9 2.79 13.39 5.55
N HIS A 10 1.48 13.11 5.60
CA HIS A 10 0.91 12.23 6.61
C HIS A 10 1.33 10.77 6.37
N LEU A 11 1.41 10.29 5.13
CA LEU A 11 1.99 8.99 4.79
C LEU A 11 3.43 8.96 5.30
N GLU A 12 4.31 9.84 4.86
CA GLU A 12 5.71 9.84 5.27
C GLU A 12 5.89 9.85 6.80
N SER A 13 5.10 10.66 7.52
CA SER A 13 5.14 10.70 8.99
C SER A 13 4.59 9.42 9.64
N THR A 14 3.48 8.88 9.15
CA THR A 14 2.88 7.63 9.65
C THR A 14 3.77 6.43 9.30
N LEU A 15 4.45 6.45 8.16
CA LEU A 15 5.32 5.38 7.68
C LEU A 15 6.68 5.35 8.36
N LYS A 16 7.10 6.46 9.00
CA LYS A 16 8.22 6.46 9.98
C LYS A 16 7.87 5.66 11.23
N ASN A 17 6.59 5.45 11.53
CA ASN A 17 6.14 4.61 12.63
C ASN A 17 6.13 3.13 12.22
N ARG A 18 7.06 2.33 12.77
CA ARG A 18 7.17 0.89 12.49
C ARG A 18 5.83 0.14 12.68
N ARG A 19 4.98 0.57 13.62
CA ARG A 19 3.67 -0.06 13.86
C ARG A 19 2.72 0.19 12.69
N ALA A 20 2.62 1.41 12.20
CA ALA A 20 1.77 1.74 11.06
C ALA A 20 2.27 1.09 9.77
N ARG A 21 3.59 1.03 9.55
CA ARG A 21 4.18 0.30 8.43
C ARG A 21 3.82 -1.19 8.45
N ARG A 22 3.86 -1.83 9.62
CA ARG A 22 3.43 -3.23 9.79
C ARG A 22 1.93 -3.41 9.59
N ALA A 23 1.11 -2.47 10.09
CA ALA A 23 -0.34 -2.52 9.90
C ALA A 23 -0.72 -2.38 8.42
N PHE A 24 -0.07 -1.47 7.69
CA PHE A 24 -0.19 -1.34 6.23
C PHE A 24 0.15 -2.66 5.54
N ALA A 25 1.33 -3.22 5.85
CA ALA A 25 1.79 -4.47 5.27
C ALA A 25 0.83 -5.64 5.51
N ALA A 26 0.29 -5.75 6.72
CA ALA A 26 -0.68 -6.77 7.08
C ALA A 26 -2.00 -6.61 6.30
N ARG A 27 -2.51 -5.37 6.15
CA ARG A 27 -3.71 -5.09 5.34
C ARG A 27 -3.49 -5.43 3.88
N LEU A 28 -2.37 -4.99 3.32
CA LEU A 28 -1.99 -5.28 1.93
C LEU A 28 -1.85 -6.79 1.68
N ASP A 29 -1.18 -7.51 2.57
CA ASP A 29 -1.02 -8.97 2.44
C ASP A 29 -2.37 -9.69 2.52
N MET A 30 -3.23 -9.28 3.47
CA MET A 30 -4.58 -9.82 3.61
C MET A 30 -5.44 -9.57 2.37
N THR A 31 -5.44 -8.34 1.82
CA THR A 31 -6.25 -8.01 0.63
C THR A 31 -5.75 -8.72 -0.62
N ILE A 32 -4.44 -8.80 -0.83
CA ILE A 32 -3.84 -9.57 -1.94
C ILE A 32 -4.26 -11.05 -1.85
N LYS A 33 -4.19 -11.65 -0.65
CA LYS A 33 -4.64 -13.03 -0.40
C LYS A 33 -6.14 -13.19 -0.66
N ARG A 34 -6.96 -12.25 -0.21
CA ARG A 34 -8.42 -12.26 -0.40
C ARG A 34 -8.80 -12.13 -1.88
N ALA A 35 -8.11 -11.28 -2.62
CA ALA A 35 -8.27 -11.12 -4.07
C ALA A 35 -7.72 -12.31 -4.87
N LYS A 36 -7.03 -13.26 -4.23
CA LYS A 36 -6.41 -14.45 -4.86
C LYS A 36 -5.46 -14.09 -6.01
N VAL A 37 -4.77 -12.94 -5.89
CA VAL A 37 -3.77 -12.49 -6.87
C VAL A 37 -2.35 -12.72 -6.34
N THR A 38 -1.42 -13.00 -7.25
CA THR A 38 -0.01 -13.19 -6.89
C THR A 38 0.73 -11.85 -6.80
N SER A 39 1.85 -11.81 -6.05
CA SER A 39 2.74 -10.63 -6.04
C SER A 39 3.16 -10.25 -7.45
N GLY A 40 3.54 -11.21 -8.30
CA GLY A 40 3.88 -10.98 -9.70
C GLY A 40 2.76 -10.37 -10.53
N ARG A 41 1.49 -10.75 -10.28
CA ARG A 41 0.35 -10.11 -10.97
C ARG A 41 0.17 -8.67 -10.54
N VAL A 42 0.25 -8.39 -9.24
CA VAL A 42 0.20 -7.03 -8.68
C VAL A 42 1.33 -6.19 -9.26
N ALA A 43 2.56 -6.71 -9.25
CA ALA A 43 3.75 -6.06 -9.78
C ALA A 43 3.60 -5.69 -11.26
N LYS A 44 3.12 -6.65 -12.08
CA LYS A 44 2.86 -6.44 -13.50
C LYS A 44 1.80 -5.37 -13.75
N THR A 45 0.71 -5.36 -12.99
CA THR A 45 -0.34 -4.34 -13.11
C THR A 45 0.18 -2.95 -12.74
N LEU A 46 1.01 -2.86 -11.70
CA LEU A 46 1.53 -1.58 -11.22
C LEU A 46 2.75 -1.09 -12.01
N GLY A 47 3.37 -1.95 -12.83
CA GLY A 47 4.62 -1.65 -13.54
C GLY A 47 5.82 -1.54 -12.60
N VAL A 48 5.79 -2.26 -11.48
CA VAL A 48 6.84 -2.24 -10.44
C VAL A 48 7.52 -3.61 -10.35
N PRO A 49 8.74 -3.69 -9.81
CA PRO A 49 9.40 -4.95 -9.52
C PRO A 49 8.61 -5.81 -8.51
N GLU A 50 8.51 -7.11 -8.74
CA GLU A 50 7.83 -8.03 -7.79
C GLU A 50 8.49 -8.06 -6.41
N ARG A 51 9.81 -7.86 -6.36
CA ARG A 51 10.54 -7.69 -5.09
C ARG A 51 9.98 -6.53 -4.26
N ASP A 52 9.56 -5.43 -4.89
CA ASP A 52 9.06 -4.25 -4.18
C ASP A 52 7.72 -4.58 -3.53
N VAL A 53 6.82 -5.26 -4.27
CA VAL A 53 5.55 -5.77 -3.73
C VAL A 53 5.78 -6.72 -2.55
N THR A 54 6.79 -7.59 -2.65
CA THR A 54 7.15 -8.51 -1.57
C THR A 54 7.66 -7.77 -0.33
N LEU A 55 8.48 -6.73 -0.52
CA LEU A 55 8.96 -5.87 0.58
C LEU A 55 7.83 -5.04 1.21
N TRP A 56 6.83 -4.62 0.43
CA TRP A 56 5.63 -3.94 0.93
C TRP A 56 4.79 -4.88 1.80
N ARG A 57 4.53 -6.10 1.31
CA ARG A 57 3.82 -7.15 2.06
C ARG A 57 4.55 -7.56 3.35
N ALA A 58 5.87 -7.50 3.35
CA ALA A 58 6.70 -7.75 4.53
C ALA A 58 6.82 -6.53 5.48
N GLY A 59 6.35 -5.36 5.06
CA GLY A 59 6.47 -4.12 5.84
C GLY A 59 7.91 -3.67 6.05
N VAL A 60 8.79 -3.96 5.07
CA VAL A 60 10.19 -3.52 5.07
C VAL A 60 10.28 -2.10 4.52
N VAL A 61 9.65 -1.89 3.36
CA VAL A 61 9.52 -0.59 2.69
C VAL A 61 8.06 -0.32 2.40
N VAL A 62 7.75 0.91 1.98
CA VAL A 62 6.38 1.35 1.72
C VAL A 62 6.26 1.80 0.27
N PRO A 63 5.15 1.48 -0.42
CA PRO A 63 4.87 2.04 -1.73
C PRO A 63 4.78 3.57 -1.70
N LYS A 64 5.03 4.20 -2.84
CA LYS A 64 4.76 5.64 -3.01
C LYS A 64 3.25 5.87 -3.05
N SER A 65 2.83 7.12 -2.81
CA SER A 65 1.42 7.51 -2.87
C SER A 65 0.73 7.15 -4.19
N THR A 66 1.46 7.20 -5.31
CA THR A 66 0.98 6.74 -6.63
C THR A 66 0.73 5.24 -6.68
N ASP A 67 1.57 4.44 -6.05
CA ASP A 67 1.44 2.99 -6.00
C ASP A 67 0.31 2.59 -5.05
N CYS A 68 0.14 3.31 -3.92
CA CYS A 68 -0.99 3.14 -3.01
C CYS A 68 -2.34 3.36 -3.71
N ALA A 69 -2.46 4.39 -4.54
CA ALA A 69 -3.68 4.64 -5.34
C ALA A 69 -3.96 3.48 -6.31
N ARG A 70 -2.93 3.00 -7.02
CA ARG A 70 -3.07 1.85 -7.93
C ARG A 70 -3.41 0.55 -7.21
N LEU A 71 -2.85 0.34 -6.01
CA LEU A 71 -3.21 -0.80 -5.15
C LEU A 71 -4.67 -0.73 -4.72
N SER A 72 -5.15 0.46 -4.35
CA SER A 72 -6.54 0.71 -4.00
C SER A 72 -7.49 0.36 -5.16
N GLU A 73 -7.18 0.81 -6.38
CA GLU A 73 -7.97 0.49 -7.59
C GLU A 73 -7.92 -1.01 -7.94
N LEU A 74 -6.74 -1.64 -7.84
CA LEU A 74 -6.58 -3.06 -8.18
C LEU A 74 -7.28 -3.99 -7.18
N LEU A 75 -7.24 -3.64 -5.89
CA LEU A 75 -7.74 -4.48 -4.81
C LEU A 75 -9.17 -4.10 -4.39
N ASP A 76 -9.76 -3.08 -5.03
CA ASP A 76 -11.08 -2.52 -4.73
C ASP A 76 -11.24 -2.18 -3.23
N VAL A 77 -10.26 -1.45 -2.69
CA VAL A 77 -10.25 -0.99 -1.29
C VAL A 77 -9.92 0.48 -1.22
N ASP A 78 -10.45 1.20 -0.22
CA ASP A 78 -10.13 2.61 -0.03
C ASP A 78 -8.65 2.83 0.34
N VAL A 79 -8.04 3.87 -0.22
CA VAL A 79 -6.61 4.19 -0.02
C VAL A 79 -6.32 4.65 1.41
N ALA A 80 -7.24 5.38 2.07
CA ALA A 80 -7.10 5.76 3.47
C ALA A 80 -7.28 4.56 4.40
N TRP A 81 -8.16 3.61 4.05
CA TRP A 81 -8.24 2.34 4.77
C TRP A 81 -6.97 1.52 4.62
N LEU A 82 -6.42 1.44 3.42
CA LEU A 82 -5.18 0.70 3.17
C LEU A 82 -4.01 1.32 3.97
N CYS A 83 -3.86 2.64 3.92
CA CYS A 83 -2.75 3.38 4.55
C CYS A 83 -2.90 3.58 6.06
N ALA A 84 -4.07 3.99 6.54
CA ALA A 84 -4.31 4.37 7.93
C ALA A 84 -5.28 3.43 8.68
N GLY A 85 -6.07 2.63 7.96
CA GLY A 85 -7.13 1.81 8.56
C GLY A 85 -8.37 2.62 8.94
N HIS A 86 -8.53 3.82 8.40
CA HIS A 86 -9.74 4.63 8.55
C HIS A 86 -10.69 4.29 7.41
N ALA A 87 -11.96 4.04 7.72
CA ALA A 87 -13.03 3.86 6.73
C ALA A 87 -13.73 5.21 6.47
#